data_AF-A0AAJ6ELI5-F1
#
_entry.id   AF-A0AAJ6ELI5-F1
#
_cell.length_a   1.000
_cell.length_b   1.000
_cell.length_c   1.000
_cell.angle_alpha   90.00
_cell.angle_beta   90.00
_cell.angle_gamma   90.00
#
_symmetry.space_group_name_H-M   'P 1'
#
loop_
_entity.id
_entity.type
_entity.pdbx_description
1 polymer ?
#
loop_
_entity_poly.entity_id
_entity_poly.type
_entity_poly.pdbx_seq_one_letter_code
_entity_poly.pdbx_strand_id
1 'polypeptide(L)' 'MASRLERVERVERSAILRRLGRVQAWRRARLQRLLADPDIAKNDPERRKSIKAAQHYTAVSMRAKAIQIGLIDR' A
#
# COMPACT_ATOMS: atom_id res chain seq x y z
N MET A 1 -5.14 28.93 -18.14
CA MET A 1 -5.27 27.83 -19.15
C MET A 1 -4.07 26.91 -18.98
N ALA A 2 -4.25 25.73 -18.38
CA ALA A 2 -3.13 24.80 -18.16
C ALA A 2 -2.59 24.27 -19.50
N SER A 3 -1.26 24.29 -19.65
CA SER A 3 -0.56 23.90 -20.88
C SER A 3 -0.81 22.41 -21.20
N ARG A 4 -0.68 22.02 -22.47
CA ARG A 4 -0.87 20.62 -22.91
C ARG A 4 0.04 19.66 -22.13
N LEU A 5 1.26 20.09 -21.79
CA LEU A 5 2.23 19.31 -21.01
C LEU A 5 1.77 19.13 -19.56
N GLU A 6 1.26 20.18 -18.91
CA GLU A 6 0.74 20.11 -17.53
C GLU A 6 -0.49 19.19 -17.41
N ARG A 7 -1.31 19.12 -18.47
CA ARG A 7 -2.47 18.22 -18.52
C ARG A 7 -2.03 16.76 -18.63
N VAL A 8 -1.03 16.46 -19.47
CA VAL A 8 -0.46 15.10 -19.62
C VAL A 8 0.15 14.64 -18.30
N GLU A 9 0.95 15.49 -17.67
CA GLU A 9 1.59 15.19 -16.39
C GLU A 9 0.57 14.93 -15.26
N ARG A 10 -0.52 15.72 -15.19
CA ARG A 10 -1.62 15.47 -14.26
C ARG A 10 -2.33 14.14 -14.52
N VAL A 11 -2.56 13.79 -15.77
CA VAL A 11 -3.22 12.52 -16.15
C VAL A 11 -2.33 11.34 -15.77
N GLU A 12 -1.05 11.38 -16.10
CA GLU A 12 -0.09 10.33 -15.73
C GLU A 12 0.03 10.19 -14.21
N ARG A 13 0.14 11.31 -13.48
CA ARG A 13 0.15 11.32 -12.00
C ARG A 13 -1.12 10.69 -11.44
N SER A 14 -2.29 10.98 -12.02
CA SER A 14 -3.56 10.38 -11.59
C SER A 14 -3.62 8.86 -11.83
N ALA A 15 -3.07 8.38 -12.94
CA ALA A 15 -3.01 6.96 -13.27
C ALA A 15 -2.07 6.20 -12.33
N ILE A 16 -0.91 6.79 -12.02
CA ILE A 16 0.05 6.27 -11.05
C ILE A 16 -0.59 6.18 -9.66
N LEU A 17 -1.26 7.22 -9.20
CA LEU A 17 -1.95 7.22 -7.90
C LEU A 17 -3.03 6.13 -7.80
N ARG A 18 -3.83 5.92 -8.87
CA ARG A 18 -4.81 4.82 -8.91
C ARG A 18 -4.14 3.44 -8.85
N ARG A 19 -3.01 3.25 -9.53
CA ARG A 19 -2.26 1.98 -9.49
C ARG A 19 -1.69 1.73 -8.09
N LEU A 20 -1.11 2.76 -7.46
CA LEU A 20 -0.62 2.68 -6.09
C LEU A 20 -1.73 2.34 -5.10
N GLY A 21 -2.91 2.95 -5.24
CA GLY A 21 -4.08 2.62 -4.42
C GLY A 21 -4.49 1.15 -4.52
N ARG A 22 -4.53 0.59 -5.74
CA ARG A 22 -4.81 -0.84 -5.97
C ARG A 22 -3.75 -1.75 -5.32
N VAL A 23 -2.47 -1.40 -5.45
CA VAL A 23 -1.38 -2.15 -4.79
C VAL A 23 -1.51 -2.11 -3.27
N GLN A 24 -1.82 -0.96 -2.68
CA GLN A 24 -2.03 -0.84 -1.23
C GLN A 24 -3.23 -1.66 -0.75
N ALA A 25 -4.33 -1.68 -1.51
CA ALA A 25 -5.50 -2.51 -1.20
C ALA A 25 -5.16 -4.01 -1.25
N TRP A 26 -4.46 -4.45 -2.30
CA TRP A 26 -3.99 -5.83 -2.42
C TRP A 26 -3.08 -6.24 -1.26
N ARG A 27 -2.15 -5.38 -0.85
CA ARG A 27 -1.24 -5.64 0.28
C ARG A 27 -1.99 -5.78 1.61
N ARG A 28 -3.01 -4.94 1.86
CA ARG A 28 -3.88 -5.04 3.04
C ARG A 28 -4.67 -6.35 3.05
N ALA A 29 -5.31 -6.69 1.93
CA ALA A 29 -6.05 -7.96 1.81
C ALA A 29 -5.12 -9.17 1.98
N ARG A 30 -3.91 -9.11 1.44
CA ARG A 30 -2.89 -10.15 1.66
C ARG A 30 -2.54 -10.25 3.14
N LEU A 31 -2.26 -9.15 3.84
CA LEU A 31 -1.98 -9.18 5.28
C LEU A 31 -3.14 -9.80 6.09
N GLN A 32 -4.39 -9.42 5.81
CA GLN A 32 -5.56 -9.96 6.51
C GLN A 32 -5.70 -11.46 6.30
N ARG A 33 -5.59 -11.94 5.05
CA ARG A 33 -5.56 -13.38 4.75
C ARG A 33 -4.40 -14.07 5.46
N LEU A 34 -3.27 -13.38 5.59
CA LEU A 34 -2.18 -13.92 6.34
C LEU A 34 -2.64 -14.09 7.81
N LEU A 35 -3.04 -13.04 8.49
CA LEU A 35 -3.41 -13.12 9.91
C LEU A 35 -4.59 -14.05 10.24
N ALA A 36 -5.47 -14.35 9.28
CA ALA A 36 -6.68 -15.15 9.50
C ALA A 36 -6.47 -16.68 9.58
N ASP A 37 -5.31 -17.22 9.20
CA ASP A 37 -5.07 -18.67 9.26
C ASP A 37 -4.46 -19.07 10.62
N PRO A 38 -5.17 -19.87 11.44
CA PRO A 38 -4.72 -20.26 12.78
C PRO A 38 -3.60 -21.32 12.78
N ASP A 39 -3.54 -22.20 11.78
CA ASP A 39 -2.57 -23.31 11.71
C ASP A 39 -1.35 -22.99 10.85
N ILE A 40 -1.16 -21.71 10.60
CA ILE A 40 -0.29 -21.26 9.56
C ILE A 40 1.19 -21.53 9.80
N ALA A 41 1.62 -21.56 11.06
CA ALA A 41 3.00 -21.91 11.40
C ALA A 41 3.38 -23.31 10.87
N LYS A 42 2.37 -24.18 10.67
CA LYS A 42 2.51 -25.52 10.10
C LYS A 42 2.43 -25.52 8.57
N ASN A 43 1.55 -24.70 8.00
CA ASN A 43 1.26 -24.70 6.55
C ASN A 43 2.25 -23.85 5.73
N ASP A 44 2.88 -22.85 6.34
CA ASP A 44 3.84 -21.96 5.65
C ASP A 44 4.88 -21.40 6.65
N PRO A 45 5.99 -22.11 6.88
CA PRO A 45 7.03 -21.68 7.82
C PRO A 45 7.81 -20.43 7.35
N GLU A 46 7.89 -20.17 6.03
CA GLU A 46 8.49 -18.95 5.45
C GLU A 46 7.60 -17.71 5.66
N ARG A 47 6.34 -17.91 6.05
CA ARG A 47 5.35 -16.84 6.16
C ARG A 47 5.65 -15.78 7.19
N ARG A 48 6.49 -16.06 8.19
CA ARG A 48 6.95 -15.02 9.12
C ARG A 48 7.60 -13.85 8.36
N LYS A 49 8.32 -14.14 7.27
CA LYS A 49 8.86 -13.12 6.34
C LYS A 49 7.73 -12.41 5.59
N SER A 50 6.75 -13.16 5.08
CA SER A 50 5.58 -12.61 4.37
C SER A 50 4.72 -11.68 5.23
N ILE A 51 4.47 -12.05 6.50
CA ILE A 51 3.75 -11.22 7.48
C ILE A 51 4.56 -9.97 7.78
N LYS A 52 5.87 -10.10 8.07
CA LYS A 52 6.75 -8.96 8.34
C LYS A 52 6.78 -7.98 7.16
N ALA A 53 6.91 -8.48 5.93
CA ALA A 53 6.84 -7.65 4.73
C ALA A 53 5.49 -6.94 4.60
N ALA A 54 4.38 -7.67 4.79
CA ALA A 54 3.03 -7.12 4.70
C ALA A 54 2.72 -6.08 5.80
N GLN A 55 3.25 -6.27 7.00
CA GLN A 55 3.21 -5.29 8.09
C GLN A 55 3.98 -4.02 7.74
N HIS A 56 5.23 -4.14 7.27
CA HIS A 56 6.02 -2.99 6.83
C HIS A 56 5.30 -2.18 5.74
N TYR A 57 4.71 -2.86 4.75
CA TYR A 57 3.95 -2.18 3.72
C TYR A 57 2.70 -1.46 4.24
N THR A 58 2.03 -2.04 5.24
CA THR A 58 0.86 -1.43 5.86
C THR A 58 1.25 -0.18 6.64
N ALA A 59 2.34 -0.25 7.44
CA ALA A 59 2.87 0.88 8.17
C ALA A 59 3.28 2.04 7.24
N VAL A 60 3.98 1.75 6.14
CA VAL A 60 4.35 2.76 5.14
C VAL A 60 3.11 3.39 4.51
N SER A 61 2.09 2.60 4.17
CA SER A 61 0.84 3.11 3.59
C SER A 61 0.07 3.98 4.57
N MET A 62 0.04 3.61 5.85
CA MET A 62 -0.57 4.41 6.92
C MET A 62 0.19 5.72 7.13
N ARG A 63 1.53 5.70 7.18
CA ARG A 63 2.37 6.91 7.28
C ARG A 63 2.14 7.85 6.10
N ALA A 64 2.11 7.31 4.88
CA ALA A 64 1.82 8.11 3.68
C ALA A 64 0.44 8.77 3.73
N LYS A 65 -0.58 8.04 4.19
CA LYS A 65 -1.93 8.59 4.39
C LYS A 65 -1.94 9.67 5.47
N ALA A 66 -1.23 9.47 6.57
CA ALA A 66 -1.12 10.42 7.66
C ALA A 66 -0.45 11.74 7.21
N ILE A 67 0.62 11.67 6.41
CA ILE A 67 1.24 12.84 5.78
C ILE A 67 0.25 13.53 4.83
N GLN A 68 -0.46 12.76 4.00
CA GLN A 68 -1.39 13.31 3.01
C GLN A 68 -2.57 14.06 3.65
N ILE A 69 -3.03 13.64 4.83
CA ILE A 69 -4.09 14.33 5.58
C ILE A 69 -3.56 15.37 6.57
N GLY A 70 -2.24 15.60 6.61
CA GLY A 70 -1.61 16.58 7.52
C GLY A 70 -1.59 16.17 8.99
N LEU A 71 -1.71 14.88 9.30
CA LEU A 71 -1.66 14.37 10.69
C LEU A 71 -0.23 14.35 11.25
N ILE A 72 0.77 14.14 10.38
CA ILE A 72 2.19 14.10 10.74
C ILE A 72 3.03 14.75 9.63
N ASP A 73 4.17 15.31 10.01
CA ASP A 73 5.15 15.84 9.06
C ASP A 73 5.98 14.73 8.40
N ARG A 74 6.55 15.05 7.24
CA ARG A 74 7.22 14.09 6.34
C ARG A 74 8.59 13.64 6.84
#